data_AF-A0A6L5E2P8-F1
#
_entry.id   AF-A0A6L5E2P8-F1
#
_cell.length_a   1.000
_cell.length_b   1.000
_cell.length_c   1.000
_cell.angle_alpha   90.00
_cell.angle_beta   90.00
_cell.angle_gamma   90.00
#
_symmetry.space_group_name_H-M   'P 1'
#
loop_
_entity.id
_entity.type
_entity.pdbx_description
1 polymer ?
#
loop_
_entity_poly.entity_id
_entity_poly.type
_entity_poly.pdbx_seq_one_letter_code
_entity_poly.pdbx_strand_id
1 'polypeptide(L)'
;MAKQDEQRLLVKIATLYYLEGRKQSDIAQLLSLSQSFISRAITRCQKEGVVKISVVQPSNIFLNLEKGIEDRYGLKQAIVVDTEDDATDHSIKRAIGSAAAHYLETRLRPKDLVGVSSWSSTIRAMVDEVHTQNLKAGGVIQLLGGVGPNGNVQATILTQTLAQHLNCEAWLLPSQSIEGSVEEKNRLIASKDVAEVISRFDNVDIAIVGVGILEPSQLLKTSGNYYHEDMLQVLADRGAVGDICLHYYDKNGQPVLQDDEDPVIGMALDKVKKCPNVVALAGGTDKVAAIKGALNGGYIDVLITDYPTARMLVTA
;
A
#
# COMPACT_ATOMS: atom_id res chain seq x y z
N MET A 1 44.74 -23.09 -27.72
CA MET A 1 43.98 -24.35 -27.60
C MET A 1 43.20 -24.39 -26.28
N ALA A 2 43.84 -24.53 -25.11
CA ALA A 2 43.13 -24.63 -23.81
C ALA A 2 42.04 -23.57 -23.53
N LYS A 3 42.30 -22.29 -23.85
CA LYS A 3 41.32 -21.19 -23.65
C LYS A 3 40.10 -21.29 -24.58
N GLN A 4 40.28 -21.85 -25.78
CA GLN A 4 39.23 -22.02 -26.78
C GLN A 4 38.35 -23.24 -26.44
N ASP A 5 38.95 -24.31 -25.93
CA ASP A 5 38.22 -25.50 -25.45
C ASP A 5 37.38 -25.17 -24.21
N GLU A 6 37.92 -24.34 -23.31
CA GLU A 6 37.19 -23.85 -22.14
C GLU A 6 35.99 -22.99 -22.55
N GLN A 7 36.15 -22.04 -23.48
CA GLN A 7 35.04 -21.25 -24.02
C GLN A 7 33.99 -22.13 -24.69
N ARG A 8 34.40 -23.16 -25.44
CA ARG A 8 33.47 -24.11 -26.07
C ARG A 8 32.63 -24.85 -25.03
N LEU A 9 33.24 -25.26 -23.92
CA LEU A 9 32.51 -25.92 -22.82
C LEU A 9 31.51 -24.96 -22.16
N LEU A 10 31.90 -23.71 -21.89
CA LEU A 10 31.02 -22.68 -21.34
C LEU A 10 29.81 -22.41 -22.24
N VAL A 11 30.03 -22.25 -23.55
CA VAL A 11 28.95 -22.07 -24.54
C VAL A 11 28.03 -23.29 -24.57
N LYS A 12 28.58 -24.51 -24.57
CA LYS A 12 27.77 -25.74 -24.55
C LYS A 12 26.89 -25.83 -23.29
N ILE A 13 27.44 -25.53 -22.13
CA ILE A 13 26.69 -25.51 -20.86
C ILE A 13 25.58 -24.46 -20.90
N ALA A 14 25.89 -23.26 -21.39
CA ALA A 14 24.91 -22.19 -21.53
C ALA A 14 23.77 -22.57 -22.49
N THR A 15 24.07 -23.16 -23.64
CA THR A 15 23.06 -23.63 -24.62
C THR A 15 22.14 -24.69 -24.00
N LEU A 16 22.70 -25.71 -23.35
CA LEU A 16 21.92 -26.78 -22.71
C LEU A 16 20.98 -26.23 -21.63
N TYR A 17 21.40 -25.20 -20.89
CA TYR A 17 20.60 -24.61 -19.82
C TYR A 17 19.55 -23.61 -20.34
N TYR A 18 19.99 -22.59 -21.10
CA TYR A 18 19.13 -21.47 -21.50
C TYR A 18 18.29 -21.73 -22.75
N LEU A 19 18.80 -22.50 -23.71
CA LEU A 19 18.09 -22.75 -24.98
C LEU A 19 17.34 -24.08 -24.97
N GLU A 20 17.90 -25.11 -24.31
CA GLU A 20 17.25 -26.42 -24.22
C GLU A 20 16.47 -26.64 -22.91
N GLY A 21 16.53 -25.71 -21.95
CA GLY A 21 15.76 -25.78 -20.70
C GLY A 21 16.12 -26.95 -19.78
N ARG A 22 17.31 -27.55 -19.92
CA ARG A 22 17.72 -28.70 -19.10
C ARG A 22 18.03 -28.28 -17.68
N LYS A 23 17.70 -29.14 -16.70
CA LYS A 23 18.11 -28.93 -15.31
C LYS A 23 19.63 -29.07 -15.18
N GLN A 24 20.23 -28.35 -14.24
CA GLN A 24 21.69 -28.41 -14.01
C GLN A 24 22.17 -29.83 -13.67
N SER A 25 21.35 -30.62 -12.99
CA SER A 25 21.60 -32.05 -12.70
C SER A 25 21.75 -32.89 -13.98
N ASP A 26 20.89 -32.64 -14.96
CA ASP A 26 20.83 -33.43 -16.20
C ASP A 26 22.03 -33.07 -17.10
N ILE A 27 22.40 -31.79 -17.11
CA ILE A 27 23.61 -31.29 -17.79
C ILE A 27 24.87 -31.89 -17.17
N ALA A 28 24.92 -31.94 -15.83
CA ALA A 28 26.03 -32.53 -15.09
C ALA A 28 26.24 -34.01 -15.47
N GLN A 29 25.15 -34.79 -15.48
CA GLN A 29 25.19 -36.19 -15.91
C GLN A 29 25.59 -36.34 -17.38
N LEU A 30 24.99 -35.55 -18.28
CA LEU A 30 25.25 -35.59 -19.72
C LEU A 30 26.72 -35.31 -20.08
N LEU A 31 27.37 -34.40 -19.34
CA LEU A 31 28.74 -33.99 -19.59
C LEU A 31 29.75 -34.70 -18.69
N SER A 32 29.30 -35.61 -17.80
CA SER A 32 30.15 -36.25 -16.79
C SER A 32 30.91 -35.24 -15.92
N LEU A 33 30.23 -34.17 -15.51
CA LEU A 33 30.74 -33.09 -14.66
C LEU A 33 29.95 -33.02 -13.36
N SER A 34 30.47 -32.31 -12.35
CA SER A 34 29.72 -32.06 -11.13
C SER A 34 28.68 -30.95 -11.33
N GLN A 35 27.54 -31.03 -10.63
CA GLN A 35 26.52 -29.98 -10.66
C GLN A 35 27.07 -28.63 -10.15
N SER A 36 28.00 -28.65 -9.20
CA SER A 36 28.68 -27.43 -8.72
C SER A 36 29.53 -26.78 -9.81
N PHE A 37 30.17 -27.57 -10.67
CA PHE A 37 30.87 -27.04 -11.85
C PHE A 37 29.89 -26.41 -12.85
N ILE A 38 28.76 -27.05 -13.13
CA ILE A 38 27.72 -26.51 -14.03
C ILE A 38 27.18 -25.16 -13.52
N SER A 39 26.84 -25.07 -12.23
CA SER A 39 26.36 -23.82 -11.61
C SER A 39 27.40 -22.68 -11.73
N ARG A 40 28.67 -22.97 -11.43
CA ARG A 40 29.77 -22.00 -11.59
C ARG A 40 29.98 -21.61 -13.06
N ALA A 41 29.87 -22.56 -13.99
CA ALA A 41 29.99 -22.30 -15.42
C ALA A 41 28.88 -21.38 -15.92
N ILE A 42 27.61 -21.62 -15.53
CA ILE A 42 26.48 -20.74 -15.89
C ILE A 42 26.70 -19.32 -15.35
N THR A 43 27.11 -19.19 -14.09
CA THR A 43 27.42 -17.89 -13.47
C THR A 43 28.56 -17.18 -14.20
N ARG A 44 29.61 -17.92 -14.58
CA ARG A 44 30.74 -17.41 -15.36
C ARG A 44 30.31 -16.97 -16.76
N CYS A 45 29.43 -17.71 -17.42
CA CYS A 45 28.89 -17.32 -18.72
C CYS A 45 28.19 -15.96 -18.69
N GLN A 46 27.43 -15.67 -17.62
CA GLN A 46 26.83 -14.34 -17.44
C GLN A 46 27.90 -13.27 -17.17
N LYS A 47 28.82 -13.54 -16.23
CA LYS A 47 29.88 -12.60 -15.84
C LYS A 47 30.81 -12.22 -16.99
N GLU A 48 31.14 -13.18 -17.86
CA GLU A 48 32.01 -12.98 -19.02
C GLU A 48 31.26 -12.52 -20.28
N GLY A 49 29.94 -12.34 -20.21
CA GLY A 49 29.12 -11.88 -21.32
C GLY A 49 28.88 -12.91 -22.42
N VAL A 50 29.19 -14.19 -22.17
CA VAL A 50 28.82 -15.34 -23.03
C VAL A 50 27.29 -15.49 -23.08
N VAL A 51 26.63 -15.18 -21.96
CA VAL A 51 25.17 -15.12 -21.85
C VAL A 51 24.79 -13.68 -21.47
N LYS A 52 23.85 -13.11 -22.23
CA LYS A 52 23.19 -11.85 -21.89
C LYS A 52 21.71 -12.14 -21.67
N ILE A 53 21.23 -11.88 -20.46
CA ILE A 53 19.81 -12.00 -20.13
C ILE A 53 19.21 -10.61 -20.24
N SER A 54 18.18 -10.47 -21.08
CA SER A 54 17.42 -9.25 -21.22
C SER A 54 15.98 -9.53 -20.80
N VAL A 55 15.48 -8.77 -19.84
CA VAL A 55 14.06 -8.76 -19.49
C VAL A 55 13.43 -7.62 -20.29
N VAL A 56 12.49 -7.93 -21.17
CA VAL A 56 11.76 -6.91 -21.93
C VAL A 56 10.66 -6.36 -21.02
N GLN A 57 10.86 -5.13 -20.54
CA GLN A 57 9.89 -4.43 -19.71
C GLN A 57 8.86 -3.73 -20.62
N PRO A 58 7.56 -4.02 -20.47
CA PRO A 58 6.51 -3.23 -21.09
C PRO A 58 6.60 -1.75 -20.71
N SER A 59 6.22 -0.85 -21.62
CA SER A 59 6.35 0.60 -21.42
C SER A 59 5.48 1.17 -20.29
N ASN A 60 4.43 0.45 -19.92
CA ASN A 60 3.47 0.80 -18.87
C ASN A 60 3.84 0.22 -17.49
N ILE A 61 5.03 -0.37 -17.35
CA ILE A 61 5.56 -0.86 -16.07
C ILE A 61 6.77 0.01 -15.73
N PHE A 62 6.89 0.45 -14.48
CA PHE A 62 7.88 1.45 -14.07
C PHE A 62 8.83 0.96 -12.96
N LEU A 63 9.44 -0.22 -13.14
CA LEU A 63 10.30 -0.86 -12.12
C LEU A 63 11.42 0.05 -11.57
N ASN A 64 11.97 0.94 -12.39
CA ASN A 64 13.00 1.89 -11.95
C ASN A 64 12.44 2.98 -11.03
N LEU A 65 11.20 3.44 -11.26
CA LEU A 65 10.54 4.40 -10.36
C LEU A 65 10.14 3.72 -9.07
N GLU A 66 9.54 2.53 -9.16
CA GLU A 66 9.17 1.71 -7.99
C GLU A 66 10.39 1.52 -7.08
N LYS A 67 11.49 1.03 -7.64
CA LYS A 67 12.76 0.88 -6.92
C LYS A 67 13.30 2.19 -6.36
N GLY A 68 13.20 3.29 -7.11
CA GLY A 68 13.66 4.60 -6.65
C GLY A 68 12.87 5.11 -5.44
N ILE A 69 11.57 4.84 -5.36
CA ILE A 69 10.74 5.15 -4.20
C ILE A 69 11.10 4.23 -3.03
N GLU A 70 11.21 2.93 -3.29
CA GLU A 70 11.58 1.92 -2.30
C GLU A 70 12.93 2.25 -1.62
N ASP A 71 13.98 2.47 -2.41
CA ASP A 71 15.32 2.76 -1.92
C ASP A 71 15.38 4.09 -1.14
N ARG A 72 14.59 5.09 -1.55
CA ARG A 72 14.60 6.42 -0.94
C ARG A 72 13.90 6.48 0.40
N TYR A 73 12.74 5.83 0.52
CA TYR A 73 11.88 5.91 1.69
C TYR A 73 11.92 4.63 2.55
N GLY A 74 12.66 3.61 2.13
CA GLY A 74 12.77 2.33 2.84
C GLY A 74 11.49 1.50 2.78
N LEU A 75 10.71 1.60 1.71
CA LEU A 75 9.47 0.84 1.55
C LEU A 75 9.76 -0.64 1.28
N LYS A 76 8.83 -1.50 1.69
CA LYS A 76 8.83 -2.92 1.31
C LYS A 76 8.51 -3.09 -0.17
N GLN A 77 7.62 -2.25 -0.71
CA GLN A 77 7.22 -2.30 -2.11
C GLN A 77 6.60 -0.97 -2.57
N ALA A 78 6.88 -0.56 -3.80
CA ALA A 78 6.10 0.45 -4.52
C ALA A 78 5.47 -0.17 -5.77
N ILE A 79 4.25 0.24 -6.10
CA ILE A 79 3.55 -0.15 -7.33
C ILE A 79 3.12 1.13 -8.04
N VAL A 80 3.61 1.31 -9.26
CA VAL A 80 3.30 2.50 -10.06
C VAL A 80 2.38 2.11 -11.21
N VAL A 81 1.17 2.66 -11.19
CA VAL A 81 0.19 2.44 -12.26
C VAL A 81 0.38 3.46 -13.38
N ASP A 82 0.18 3.02 -14.61
CA ASP A 82 0.27 3.86 -15.79
C ASP A 82 -0.96 4.75 -15.92
N THR A 83 -0.73 6.06 -15.94
CA THR A 83 -1.74 7.09 -16.16
C THR A 83 -1.11 8.24 -16.94
N GLU A 84 -1.94 8.91 -17.75
CA GLU A 84 -1.57 10.14 -18.45
C GLU A 84 -1.29 11.29 -17.45
N ASP A 85 -0.50 12.28 -17.86
CA ASP A 85 -0.12 13.42 -17.01
C ASP A 85 -1.33 14.31 -16.65
N ASP A 86 -2.34 14.36 -17.51
CA ASP A 86 -3.60 15.08 -17.34
C ASP A 86 -4.78 14.15 -16.98
N ALA A 87 -4.47 12.94 -16.52
CA ALA A 87 -5.48 11.99 -16.06
C ALA A 87 -6.36 12.61 -14.96
N THR A 88 -7.67 12.40 -15.08
CA THR A 88 -8.62 12.85 -14.06
C THR A 88 -8.38 12.12 -12.73
N ASP A 89 -8.75 12.76 -11.62
CA ASP A 89 -8.73 12.15 -10.29
C ASP A 89 -9.49 10.80 -10.25
N HIS A 90 -10.61 10.70 -10.95
CA HIS A 90 -11.37 9.45 -11.06
C HIS A 90 -10.59 8.33 -11.77
N SER A 91 -9.91 8.62 -12.89
CA SER A 91 -9.08 7.63 -13.59
C SER A 91 -7.89 7.18 -12.77
N ILE A 92 -7.23 8.10 -12.06
CA ILE A 92 -6.11 7.79 -11.15
C ILE A 92 -6.59 6.82 -10.06
N LYS A 93 -7.72 7.15 -9.41
CA LYS A 93 -8.30 6.31 -8.36
C LYS A 93 -8.65 4.91 -8.83
N ARG A 94 -9.21 4.78 -10.04
CA ARG A 94 -9.54 3.48 -10.63
C ARG A 94 -8.30 2.65 -10.94
N ALA A 95 -7.28 3.26 -11.54
CA ALA A 95 -6.02 2.58 -11.85
C ALA A 95 -5.33 2.06 -10.57
N ILE A 96 -5.21 2.93 -9.55
CA ILE A 96 -4.67 2.55 -8.23
C ILE A 96 -5.53 1.47 -7.58
N GLY A 97 -6.85 1.61 -7.62
CA GLY A 97 -7.80 0.65 -7.05
C GLY A 97 -7.63 -0.75 -7.64
N SER A 98 -7.56 -0.86 -8.97
CA SER A 98 -7.35 -2.13 -9.65
C SER A 98 -6.01 -2.79 -9.28
N ALA A 99 -4.92 -2.03 -9.25
CA ALA A 99 -3.62 -2.55 -8.81
C ALA A 99 -3.63 -2.97 -7.33
N ALA A 100 -4.33 -2.23 -6.48
CA ALA A 100 -4.49 -2.54 -5.07
C ALA A 100 -5.30 -3.81 -4.82
N ALA A 101 -6.34 -4.05 -5.64
CA ALA A 101 -7.13 -5.27 -5.57
C ALA A 101 -6.24 -6.48 -5.85
N HIS A 102 -5.48 -6.42 -6.96
CA HIS A 102 -4.53 -7.48 -7.29
C HIS A 102 -3.44 -7.69 -6.22
N TYR A 103 -2.90 -6.60 -5.66
CA TYR A 103 -1.95 -6.68 -4.56
C TYR A 103 -2.56 -7.39 -3.34
N LEU A 104 -3.77 -7.02 -2.93
CA LEU A 104 -4.45 -7.64 -1.79
C LEU A 104 -4.67 -9.14 -2.03
N GLU A 105 -5.19 -9.53 -3.19
CA GLU A 105 -5.46 -10.93 -3.54
C GLU A 105 -4.21 -11.82 -3.50
N THR A 106 -3.08 -11.29 -3.94
CA THR A 106 -1.80 -12.03 -3.96
C THR A 106 -1.11 -12.05 -2.59
N ARG A 107 -1.32 -11.02 -1.77
CA ARG A 107 -0.70 -10.88 -0.44
C ARG A 107 -1.49 -11.53 0.69
N LEU A 108 -2.80 -11.62 0.57
CA LEU A 108 -3.68 -12.11 1.63
C LEU A 108 -3.30 -13.55 2.07
N ARG A 109 -3.36 -13.80 3.38
CA ARG A 109 -3.11 -15.11 3.99
C ARG A 109 -4.29 -15.51 4.89
N PRO A 110 -4.49 -16.81 5.14
CA PRO A 110 -5.58 -17.25 6.01
C PRO A 110 -5.40 -16.62 7.39
N LYS A 111 -6.51 -16.14 7.97
CA LYS A 111 -6.58 -15.46 9.28
C LYS A 111 -6.02 -14.03 9.33
N ASP A 112 -5.54 -13.45 8.24
CA ASP A 112 -5.18 -12.03 8.21
C ASP A 112 -6.39 -11.17 8.59
N LEU A 113 -6.23 -10.25 9.54
CA LEU A 113 -7.18 -9.18 9.85
C LEU A 113 -6.86 -7.96 8.98
N VAL A 114 -7.77 -7.63 8.06
CA VAL A 114 -7.61 -6.52 7.12
C VAL A 114 -8.30 -5.27 7.66
N GLY A 115 -7.52 -4.25 7.99
CA GLY A 115 -8.04 -2.92 8.34
C GLY A 115 -8.28 -2.08 7.09
N VAL A 116 -9.41 -1.37 7.02
CA VAL A 116 -9.71 -0.41 5.95
C VAL A 116 -10.07 0.97 6.47
N SER A 117 -9.49 2.00 5.87
CA SER A 117 -9.97 3.39 6.00
C SER A 117 -11.20 3.58 5.10
N SER A 118 -12.37 3.16 5.56
CA SER A 118 -13.62 2.97 4.78
C SER A 118 -14.24 4.21 4.12
N TRP A 119 -13.55 5.36 4.15
CA TRP A 119 -13.95 6.64 3.56
C TRP A 119 -13.14 7.06 2.33
N SER A 120 -12.15 6.26 1.94
CA SER A 120 -11.35 6.55 0.77
C SER A 120 -12.08 6.13 -0.51
N SER A 121 -12.32 7.08 -1.42
CA SER A 121 -12.83 6.78 -2.76
C SER A 121 -11.88 5.87 -3.57
N THR A 122 -10.58 5.92 -3.27
CA THR A 122 -9.59 5.03 -3.90
C THR A 122 -9.73 3.59 -3.38
N ILE A 123 -9.96 3.43 -2.06
CA ILE A 123 -10.23 2.10 -1.47
C ILE A 123 -11.57 1.58 -1.98
N ARG A 124 -12.58 2.43 -2.19
CA ARG A 124 -13.82 2.01 -2.83
C ARG A 124 -13.58 1.46 -4.24
N ALA A 125 -12.81 2.19 -5.05
CA ALA A 125 -12.43 1.72 -6.39
C ALA A 125 -11.63 0.41 -6.34
N MET A 126 -10.84 0.17 -5.29
CA MET A 126 -10.21 -1.13 -5.05
C MET A 126 -11.24 -2.21 -4.77
N VAL A 127 -12.15 -1.99 -3.80
CA VAL A 127 -13.15 -2.98 -3.40
C VAL A 127 -14.04 -3.40 -4.58
N ASP A 128 -14.38 -2.46 -5.47
CA ASP A 128 -15.16 -2.73 -6.69
C ASP A 128 -14.44 -3.69 -7.68
N GLU A 129 -13.10 -3.83 -7.58
CA GLU A 129 -12.26 -4.66 -8.45
C GLU A 129 -11.74 -5.94 -7.74
N VAL A 130 -12.01 -6.13 -6.45
CA VAL A 130 -11.61 -7.35 -5.71
C VAL A 130 -12.50 -8.52 -6.10
N HIS A 131 -11.89 -9.63 -6.50
CA HIS A 131 -12.59 -10.87 -6.78
C HIS A 131 -12.88 -11.64 -5.48
N THR A 132 -13.95 -12.43 -5.49
CA THR A 132 -14.25 -13.33 -4.37
C THR A 132 -13.15 -14.37 -4.21
N GLN A 133 -12.57 -14.41 -3.02
CA GLN A 133 -11.49 -15.30 -2.65
C GLN A 133 -12.03 -16.63 -2.12
N ASN A 134 -11.37 -17.73 -2.50
CA ASN A 134 -11.64 -19.06 -1.93
C ASN A 134 -11.02 -19.22 -0.53
N LEU A 135 -10.11 -18.31 -0.17
CA LEU A 135 -9.48 -18.22 1.13
C LEU A 135 -10.42 -17.53 2.13
N LYS A 136 -10.41 -17.96 3.40
CA LYS A 136 -11.06 -17.26 4.51
C LYS A 136 -10.06 -16.39 5.29
N ALA A 137 -10.20 -15.07 5.18
CA ALA A 137 -9.48 -14.10 6.01
C ALA A 137 -9.95 -14.15 7.49
N GLY A 138 -9.20 -13.51 8.39
CA GLY A 138 -9.55 -13.41 9.81
C GLY A 138 -10.69 -12.43 10.07
N GLY A 139 -10.81 -11.40 9.23
CA GLY A 139 -11.89 -10.43 9.25
C GLY A 139 -11.51 -9.18 8.46
N VAL A 140 -12.49 -8.30 8.25
CA VAL A 140 -12.27 -6.93 7.80
C VAL A 140 -12.71 -5.98 8.90
N ILE A 141 -11.89 -5.00 9.27
CA ILE A 141 -12.17 -4.04 10.33
C ILE A 141 -12.12 -2.60 9.81
N GLN A 142 -13.08 -1.79 10.21
CA GLN A 142 -13.11 -0.36 9.92
C GLN A 142 -12.11 0.39 10.82
N LEU A 143 -11.17 1.12 10.21
CA LEU A 143 -10.08 1.83 10.91
C LEU A 143 -10.44 3.27 11.34
N LEU A 144 -11.55 3.82 10.86
CA LEU A 144 -11.97 5.20 11.13
C LEU A 144 -13.48 5.22 11.32
N GLY A 145 -13.98 6.00 12.28
CA GLY A 145 -15.42 6.17 12.48
C GLY A 145 -16.13 6.71 11.23
N GLY A 146 -17.46 6.73 11.26
CA GLY A 146 -18.22 7.31 10.16
C GLY A 146 -18.10 8.82 10.10
N VAL A 147 -17.85 9.37 8.92
CA VAL A 147 -17.90 10.79 8.65
C VAL A 147 -19.37 11.19 8.40
N GLY A 148 -20.15 11.47 9.44
CA GLY A 148 -21.54 11.93 9.31
C GLY A 148 -22.56 10.85 8.90
N PRO A 149 -23.86 11.18 8.77
CA PRO A 149 -24.92 10.19 8.61
C PRO A 149 -24.80 9.35 7.33
N ASN A 150 -24.55 10.00 6.19
CA ASN A 150 -24.60 9.34 4.88
C ASN A 150 -23.44 8.42 4.59
N GLY A 151 -22.25 8.65 5.14
CA GLY A 151 -21.19 7.68 4.93
C GLY A 151 -20.80 6.86 6.14
N ASN A 152 -21.45 7.01 7.30
CA ASN A 152 -21.60 5.85 8.18
C ASN A 152 -22.13 4.65 7.38
N VAL A 153 -23.15 4.90 6.54
CA VAL A 153 -23.72 3.89 5.62
C VAL A 153 -22.70 3.45 4.57
N GLN A 154 -22.01 4.38 3.89
CA GLN A 154 -21.04 4.02 2.85
C GLN A 154 -19.81 3.27 3.41
N ALA A 155 -19.29 3.67 4.56
CA ALA A 155 -18.21 2.98 5.24
C ALA A 155 -18.62 1.55 5.64
N THR A 156 -19.84 1.40 6.14
CA THR A 156 -20.43 0.09 6.45
C THR A 156 -20.51 -0.78 5.21
N ILE A 157 -21.07 -0.26 4.11
CA ILE A 157 -21.20 -0.99 2.85
C ILE A 157 -19.82 -1.42 2.34
N LEU A 158 -18.85 -0.50 2.27
CA LEU A 158 -17.50 -0.81 1.80
C LEU A 158 -16.85 -1.92 2.62
N THR A 159 -16.91 -1.81 3.96
CA THR A 159 -16.32 -2.78 4.88
C THR A 159 -16.98 -4.16 4.74
N GLN A 160 -18.31 -4.21 4.63
CA GLN A 160 -19.05 -5.45 4.45
C GLN A 160 -18.82 -6.09 3.08
N THR A 161 -18.80 -5.29 2.00
CA THR A 161 -18.52 -5.78 0.65
C THR A 161 -17.12 -6.40 0.57
N LEU A 162 -16.11 -5.74 1.14
CA LEU A 162 -14.78 -6.34 1.20
C LEU A 162 -14.78 -7.64 2.03
N ALA A 163 -15.45 -7.67 3.19
CA ALA A 163 -15.54 -8.87 4.01
C ALA A 163 -16.18 -10.05 3.25
N GLN A 164 -17.19 -9.78 2.42
CA GLN A 164 -17.82 -10.77 1.54
C GLN A 164 -16.83 -11.30 0.50
N HIS A 165 -16.09 -10.43 -0.18
CA HIS A 165 -15.07 -10.85 -1.13
C HIS A 165 -13.95 -11.67 -0.46
N LEU A 166 -13.62 -11.36 0.80
CA LEU A 166 -12.60 -12.08 1.57
C LEU A 166 -13.14 -13.26 2.40
N ASN A 167 -14.41 -13.63 2.20
CA ASN A 167 -15.10 -14.75 2.84
C ASN A 167 -14.97 -14.75 4.39
N CYS A 168 -15.15 -13.58 5.02
CA CYS A 168 -14.94 -13.37 6.45
C CYS A 168 -15.96 -12.40 7.06
N GLU A 169 -15.84 -12.16 8.37
CA GLU A 169 -16.72 -11.23 9.10
C GLU A 169 -16.22 -9.79 9.03
N ALA A 170 -17.15 -8.84 9.15
CA ALA A 170 -16.86 -7.40 9.21
C ALA A 170 -17.00 -6.88 10.66
N TRP A 171 -16.00 -6.11 11.10
CA TRP A 171 -15.98 -5.39 12.37
C TRP A 171 -16.16 -3.89 12.08
N LEU A 172 -17.37 -3.40 12.31
CA LEU A 172 -17.74 -2.01 12.07
C LEU A 172 -17.44 -1.17 13.32
N LEU A 173 -16.97 0.06 13.17
CA LEU A 173 -16.68 0.96 14.28
C LEU A 173 -17.89 1.85 14.56
N PRO A 174 -18.66 1.65 15.66
CA PRO A 174 -19.90 2.36 15.92
C PRO A 174 -19.65 3.75 16.53
N SER A 175 -19.02 4.65 15.77
CA SER A 175 -18.73 6.03 16.18
C SER A 175 -18.76 7.00 14.99
N GLN A 176 -18.74 8.31 15.26
CA GLN A 176 -18.33 9.26 14.23
C GLN A 176 -16.81 9.27 14.10
N SER A 177 -16.31 9.85 13.00
CA SER A 177 -14.88 10.01 12.76
C SER A 177 -14.28 11.10 13.63
N ILE A 178 -15.01 12.21 13.81
CA ILE A 178 -14.66 13.36 14.66
C ILE A 178 -15.82 13.59 15.63
N GLU A 179 -15.55 13.51 16.93
CA GLU A 179 -16.53 13.83 17.97
C GLU A 179 -16.50 15.32 18.35
N GLY A 180 -17.54 15.81 19.03
CA GLY A 180 -17.66 17.24 19.37
C GLY A 180 -16.62 17.73 20.38
N SER A 181 -16.00 16.81 21.12
CA SER A 181 -14.88 17.09 22.03
C SER A 181 -14.06 15.84 22.33
N VAL A 182 -12.84 16.04 22.86
CA VAL A 182 -12.00 14.94 23.37
C VAL A 182 -12.68 14.21 24.54
N GLU A 183 -13.48 14.91 25.34
CA GLU A 183 -14.26 14.30 26.42
C GLU A 183 -15.33 13.33 25.87
N GLU A 184 -16.05 13.72 24.81
CA GLU A 184 -17.01 12.88 24.11
C GLU A 184 -16.34 11.66 23.47
N LYS A 185 -15.22 11.88 22.75
CA LYS A 185 -14.37 10.80 22.23
C LYS A 185 -14.03 9.80 23.34
N ASN A 186 -13.51 10.26 24.48
CA ASN A 186 -13.08 9.37 25.56
C ASN A 186 -14.25 8.58 26.16
N ARG A 187 -15.44 9.20 26.29
CA ARG A 187 -16.65 8.49 26.72
C ARG A 187 -17.06 7.40 25.74
N LEU A 188 -17.01 7.67 24.44
CA LEU A 188 -17.36 6.71 23.39
C LEU A 188 -16.35 5.56 23.31
N ILE A 189 -15.05 5.87 23.33
CA ILE A 189 -13.98 4.85 23.33
C ILE A 189 -14.10 3.92 24.55
N ALA A 190 -14.56 4.41 25.70
CA ALA A 190 -14.81 3.58 26.88
C ALA A 190 -16.10 2.75 26.83
N SER A 191 -16.99 3.00 25.85
CA SER A 191 -18.19 2.20 25.65
C SER A 191 -17.83 0.81 25.14
N LYS A 192 -18.58 -0.22 25.57
CA LYS A 192 -18.27 -1.62 25.26
C LYS A 192 -18.09 -1.88 23.76
N ASP A 193 -19.02 -1.39 22.94
CA ASP A 193 -19.08 -1.73 21.52
C ASP A 193 -17.93 -1.06 20.73
N VAL A 194 -17.58 0.19 21.06
CA VAL A 194 -16.44 0.90 20.45
C VAL A 194 -15.12 0.33 20.96
N ALA A 195 -14.99 0.08 22.27
CA ALA A 195 -13.79 -0.48 22.88
C ALA A 195 -13.43 -1.85 22.28
N GLU A 196 -14.42 -2.70 22.00
CA GLU A 196 -14.23 -4.00 21.38
C GLU A 196 -13.52 -3.88 20.04
N VAL A 197 -13.95 -2.94 19.18
CA VAL A 197 -13.37 -2.74 17.85
C VAL A 197 -11.98 -2.10 17.95
N ILE A 198 -11.82 -1.05 18.76
CA ILE A 198 -10.52 -0.36 18.93
C ILE A 198 -9.46 -1.31 19.50
N SER A 199 -9.82 -2.23 20.40
CA SER A 199 -8.89 -3.21 20.95
C SER A 199 -8.28 -4.15 19.89
N ARG A 200 -8.92 -4.27 18.73
CA ARG A 200 -8.44 -5.09 17.61
C ARG A 200 -7.44 -4.37 16.71
N PHE A 201 -7.28 -3.04 16.81
CA PHE A 201 -6.34 -2.29 15.97
C PHE A 201 -4.90 -2.80 16.10
N ASP A 202 -4.49 -3.27 17.29
CA ASP A 202 -3.15 -3.83 17.49
C ASP A 202 -2.94 -5.20 16.84
N ASN A 203 -4.01 -5.84 16.35
CA ASN A 203 -3.99 -7.14 15.70
C ASN A 203 -4.23 -7.03 14.19
N VAL A 204 -4.26 -5.82 13.62
CA VAL A 204 -4.42 -5.62 12.18
C VAL A 204 -3.14 -6.06 11.47
N ASP A 205 -3.25 -7.05 10.59
CA ASP A 205 -2.13 -7.61 9.84
C ASP A 205 -1.84 -6.81 8.56
N ILE A 206 -2.89 -6.29 7.92
CA ILE A 206 -2.83 -5.48 6.71
C ILE A 206 -3.73 -4.27 6.89
N ALA A 207 -3.17 -3.06 6.92
CA ALA A 207 -3.94 -1.82 6.97
C ALA A 207 -3.96 -1.18 5.57
N ILE A 208 -5.13 -1.07 4.96
CA ILE A 208 -5.33 -0.40 3.67
C ILE A 208 -5.85 1.01 3.96
N VAL A 209 -5.01 2.00 3.67
CA VAL A 209 -5.25 3.40 4.03
C VAL A 209 -5.22 4.31 2.80
N GLY A 210 -6.03 5.36 2.84
CA GLY A 210 -5.86 6.49 1.92
C GLY A 210 -4.93 7.53 2.53
N VAL A 211 -4.36 8.38 1.68
CA VAL A 211 -3.67 9.60 2.10
C VAL A 211 -4.54 10.80 1.72
N GLY A 212 -4.97 11.55 2.72
CA GLY A 212 -5.71 12.79 2.56
C GLY A 212 -4.78 14.01 2.56
N ILE A 213 -5.32 15.14 2.09
CA ILE A 213 -4.68 16.45 2.12
C ILE A 213 -5.49 17.35 3.06
N LEU A 214 -4.90 18.46 3.49
CA LEU A 214 -5.56 19.38 4.42
C LEU A 214 -6.89 19.93 3.89
N GLU A 215 -6.94 20.25 2.60
CA GLU A 215 -8.19 20.68 1.96
C GLU A 215 -9.18 19.51 1.92
N PRO A 216 -10.32 19.58 2.63
CA PRO A 216 -11.23 18.45 2.70
C PRO A 216 -11.78 18.12 1.31
N SER A 217 -11.79 16.83 0.96
CA SER A 217 -12.40 16.39 -0.29
C SER A 217 -13.87 16.77 -0.35
N GLN A 218 -14.42 16.90 -1.56
CA GLN A 218 -15.85 17.18 -1.75
C GLN A 218 -16.74 16.15 -1.01
N LEU A 219 -16.28 14.91 -0.93
CA LEU A 219 -16.96 13.83 -0.23
C LEU A 219 -17.00 14.08 1.29
N LEU A 220 -15.89 14.51 1.90
CA LEU A 220 -15.83 14.90 3.31
C LEU A 220 -16.67 16.15 3.58
N LYS A 221 -16.60 17.18 2.73
CA LYS A 221 -17.42 18.40 2.89
C LYS A 221 -18.91 18.10 2.89
N THR A 222 -19.36 17.25 1.97
CA THR A 222 -20.78 16.87 1.83
C THR A 222 -21.27 16.00 3.00
N SER A 223 -20.36 15.34 3.71
CA SER A 223 -20.69 14.47 4.83
C SER A 223 -21.10 15.22 6.11
N GLY A 224 -20.63 16.46 6.26
CA GLY A 224 -20.87 17.31 7.43
C GLY A 224 -20.03 17.01 8.68
N ASN A 225 -19.14 16.00 8.68
CA ASN A 225 -18.28 15.66 9.83
C ASN A 225 -16.80 15.81 9.44
N TYR A 226 -16.30 17.04 9.34
CA TYR A 226 -14.89 17.35 9.04
C TYR A 226 -14.47 18.55 9.90
N TYR A 227 -13.17 18.76 10.06
CA TYR A 227 -12.68 19.96 10.74
C TYR A 227 -13.16 21.22 10.00
N HIS A 228 -13.83 22.13 10.71
CA HIS A 228 -14.26 23.41 10.17
C HIS A 228 -13.08 24.36 9.92
N GLU A 229 -13.33 25.46 9.21
CA GLU A 229 -12.30 26.41 8.74
C GLU A 229 -11.33 26.84 9.85
N ASP A 230 -11.82 27.14 11.06
CA ASP A 230 -10.98 27.54 12.19
C ASP A 230 -9.93 26.48 12.54
N MET A 231 -10.34 25.21 12.59
CA MET A 231 -9.43 24.11 12.93
C MET A 231 -8.52 23.74 11.75
N LEU A 232 -9.01 23.85 10.51
CA LEU A 232 -8.16 23.70 9.32
C LEU A 232 -7.06 24.77 9.28
N GLN A 233 -7.36 26.01 9.69
CA GLN A 233 -6.36 27.06 9.82
C GLN A 233 -5.32 26.72 10.89
N VAL A 234 -5.75 26.22 12.05
CA VAL A 234 -4.82 25.74 13.10
C VAL A 234 -3.91 24.63 12.59
N LEU A 235 -4.47 23.65 11.86
CA LEU A 235 -3.70 22.57 11.25
C LEU A 235 -2.69 23.11 10.20
N ALA A 236 -3.12 24.06 9.37
CA ALA A 236 -2.25 24.72 8.38
C ALA A 236 -1.09 25.45 9.05
N ASP A 237 -1.38 26.25 10.09
CA ASP A 237 -0.39 27.05 10.83
C ASP A 237 0.65 26.17 11.53
N ARG A 238 0.23 24.97 11.96
CA ARG A 238 1.11 23.95 12.54
C ARG A 238 1.82 23.08 11.50
N GLY A 239 1.60 23.33 10.21
CA GLY A 239 2.33 22.70 9.12
C GLY A 239 1.79 21.35 8.66
N ALA A 240 0.51 21.06 8.89
CA ALA A 240 -0.14 19.86 8.38
C ALA A 240 -0.03 19.78 6.85
N VAL A 241 0.46 18.65 6.34
CA VAL A 241 0.56 18.39 4.89
C VAL A 241 -0.40 17.31 4.43
N GLY A 242 -0.86 16.45 5.33
CA GLY A 242 -1.79 15.37 5.02
C GLY A 242 -2.24 14.61 6.27
N ASP A 243 -3.09 13.62 6.07
CA ASP A 243 -3.63 12.76 7.12
C ASP A 243 -3.68 11.29 6.70
N ILE A 244 -3.72 10.42 7.71
CA ILE A 244 -4.12 9.01 7.62
C ILE A 244 -5.18 8.81 8.69
N CYS A 245 -6.36 8.32 8.30
CA CYS A 245 -7.51 8.17 9.21
C CYS A 245 -7.83 9.48 9.97
N LEU A 246 -7.74 10.64 9.31
CA LEU A 246 -7.95 11.99 9.89
C LEU A 246 -6.96 12.40 10.99
N HIS A 247 -5.94 11.59 11.28
CA HIS A 247 -4.81 12.02 12.10
C HIS A 247 -3.79 12.73 11.21
N TYR A 248 -3.69 14.05 11.39
CA TYR A 248 -2.84 14.93 10.58
C TYR A 248 -1.38 14.88 11.00
N TYR A 249 -0.49 14.96 10.02
CA TYR A 249 0.96 15.03 10.22
C TYR A 249 1.61 16.12 9.37
N ASP A 250 2.80 16.55 9.80
CA ASP A 250 3.63 17.54 9.12
C ASP A 250 4.49 16.92 7.99
N LYS A 251 5.28 17.75 7.30
CA LYS A 251 6.18 17.30 6.22
C LYS A 251 7.25 16.28 6.66
N ASN A 252 7.54 16.21 7.95
CA ASN A 252 8.50 15.26 8.54
C ASN A 252 7.78 14.01 9.07
N GLY A 253 6.46 13.91 8.88
CA GLY A 253 5.62 12.84 9.39
C GLY A 253 5.50 12.85 10.91
N GLN A 254 5.56 14.02 11.55
CA GLN A 254 5.24 14.17 12.96
C GLN A 254 3.75 14.51 13.12
N PRO A 255 3.03 13.91 14.09
CA PRO A 255 1.65 14.28 14.39
C PRO A 255 1.53 15.78 14.69
N VAL A 256 0.52 16.43 14.13
CA VAL A 256 0.25 17.87 14.31
C VAL A 256 -0.58 18.15 15.57
N LEU A 257 -1.43 17.20 15.92
CA LEU A 257 -2.28 17.23 17.11
C LEU A 257 -1.77 16.23 18.15
N GLN A 258 -1.87 16.62 19.42
CA GLN A 258 -1.70 15.76 20.58
C GLN A 258 -2.99 15.02 20.92
N ASP A 259 -2.89 13.92 21.66
CA ASP A 259 -4.03 13.06 22.00
C ASP A 259 -5.14 13.79 22.79
N ASP A 260 -4.78 14.83 23.54
CA ASP A 260 -5.67 15.65 24.36
C ASP A 260 -6.36 16.80 23.61
N GLU A 261 -5.99 17.03 22.35
CA GLU A 261 -6.63 17.99 21.44
C GLU A 261 -7.28 17.32 20.20
N ASP A 262 -7.06 16.02 20.00
CA ASP A 262 -7.59 15.27 18.85
C ASP A 262 -8.87 14.50 19.20
N PRO A 263 -10.08 14.96 18.80
CA PRO A 263 -11.34 14.25 19.01
C PRO A 263 -11.59 13.10 18.02
N VAL A 264 -10.63 12.74 17.16
CA VAL A 264 -10.80 11.68 16.16
C VAL A 264 -10.91 10.30 16.83
N ILE A 265 -11.89 9.50 16.37
CA ILE A 265 -11.99 8.06 16.66
C ILE A 265 -11.56 7.28 15.42
N GLY A 266 -10.30 6.87 15.41
CA GLY A 266 -9.69 6.08 14.35
C GLY A 266 -8.40 5.41 14.80
N MET A 267 -7.76 4.68 13.89
CA MET A 267 -6.47 4.06 14.13
C MET A 267 -5.39 5.15 14.17
N ALA A 268 -4.90 5.43 15.37
CA ALA A 268 -3.85 6.41 15.61
C ALA A 268 -2.57 6.12 14.80
N LEU A 269 -1.82 7.18 14.47
CA LEU A 269 -0.59 7.09 13.65
C LEU A 269 0.47 6.14 14.25
N ASP A 270 0.56 6.05 15.58
CA ASP A 270 1.49 5.14 16.25
C ASP A 270 1.11 3.66 16.03
N LYS A 271 -0.19 3.35 16.01
CA LYS A 271 -0.72 2.02 15.69
C LYS A 271 -0.56 1.72 14.21
N VAL A 272 -0.83 2.68 13.32
CA VAL A 272 -0.56 2.54 11.87
C VAL A 272 0.91 2.15 11.67
N LYS A 273 1.84 2.88 12.30
CA LYS A 273 3.28 2.60 12.21
C LYS A 273 3.70 1.23 12.74
N LYS A 274 2.96 0.65 13.71
CA LYS A 274 3.22 -0.67 14.28
C LYS A 274 2.57 -1.81 13.47
N CYS A 275 1.63 -1.50 12.58
CA CYS A 275 0.99 -2.50 11.74
C CYS A 275 2.04 -3.22 10.87
N PRO A 276 2.01 -4.56 10.74
CA PRO A 276 3.03 -5.29 9.98
C PRO A 276 3.08 -4.95 8.49
N ASN A 277 1.97 -4.46 7.92
CA ASN A 277 1.85 -4.14 6.51
C ASN A 277 0.83 -3.03 6.25
N VAL A 278 1.30 -1.78 6.16
CA VAL A 278 0.46 -0.63 5.77
C VAL A 278 0.55 -0.39 4.26
N VAL A 279 -0.58 -0.54 3.59
CA VAL A 279 -0.76 -0.33 2.15
C VAL A 279 -1.47 1.00 1.92
N ALA A 280 -0.72 2.00 1.46
CA ALA A 280 -1.26 3.31 1.14
C ALA A 280 -1.68 3.39 -0.33
N LEU A 281 -2.94 3.78 -0.55
CA LEU A 281 -3.52 4.02 -1.87
C LEU A 281 -3.65 5.52 -2.10
N ALA A 282 -2.69 6.11 -2.82
CA ALA A 282 -2.63 7.55 -2.97
C ALA A 282 -1.98 7.96 -4.30
N GLY A 283 -2.57 8.92 -4.97
CA GLY A 283 -2.12 9.45 -6.25
C GLY A 283 -2.74 10.82 -6.52
N GLY A 284 -2.20 11.48 -7.53
CA GLY A 284 -2.43 12.89 -7.83
C GLY A 284 -1.25 13.78 -7.41
N THR A 285 -0.85 14.67 -8.31
CA THR A 285 0.29 15.59 -8.08
C THR A 285 0.01 16.60 -6.96
N ASP A 286 -1.26 16.88 -6.69
CA ASP A 286 -1.75 17.67 -5.55
C ASP A 286 -1.48 17.00 -4.20
N LYS A 287 -1.34 15.67 -4.17
CA LYS A 287 -1.10 14.89 -2.93
C LYS A 287 0.36 14.65 -2.62
N VAL A 288 1.30 15.09 -3.46
CA VAL A 288 2.73 14.78 -3.29
C VAL A 288 3.26 15.20 -1.92
N ALA A 289 2.85 16.36 -1.40
CA ALA A 289 3.28 16.82 -0.08
C ALA A 289 2.79 15.91 1.05
N ALA A 290 1.53 15.49 1.00
CA ALA A 290 0.94 14.55 1.96
C ALA A 290 1.62 13.18 1.90
N ILE A 291 1.80 12.64 0.69
CA ILE A 291 2.46 11.34 0.49
C ILE A 291 3.90 11.39 1.02
N LYS A 292 4.66 12.45 0.72
CA LYS A 292 6.02 12.63 1.28
C LYS A 292 6.01 12.69 2.81
N GLY A 293 5.07 13.42 3.43
CA GLY A 293 4.91 13.45 4.88
C GLY A 293 4.67 12.07 5.47
N ALA A 294 3.78 11.28 4.86
CA ALA A 294 3.48 9.93 5.33
C ALA A 294 4.66 8.95 5.21
N LEU A 295 5.39 9.05 4.09
CA LEU A 295 6.61 8.27 3.85
C LEU A 295 7.71 8.65 4.86
N ASN A 296 7.92 9.94 5.11
CA ASN A 296 8.90 10.43 6.08
C ASN A 296 8.55 10.02 7.53
N GLY A 297 7.26 9.93 7.86
CA GLY A 297 6.80 9.43 9.16
C GLY A 297 7.03 7.93 9.37
N GLY A 298 7.34 7.20 8.29
CA GLY A 298 7.47 5.75 8.30
C GLY A 298 6.13 5.06 8.55
N TYR A 299 5.03 5.64 8.08
CA TYR A 299 3.68 5.08 8.24
C TYR A 299 3.31 4.07 7.17
N ILE A 300 4.04 4.02 6.06
CA ILE A 300 3.68 3.25 4.86
C ILE A 300 4.73 2.17 4.65
N ASP A 301 4.29 0.94 4.44
CA ASP A 301 5.15 -0.17 3.99
C ASP A 301 5.08 -0.38 2.49
N VAL A 302 3.88 -0.21 1.93
CA VAL A 302 3.59 -0.37 0.50
C VAL A 302 2.84 0.85 -0.02
N LEU A 303 3.37 1.47 -1.07
CA LEU A 303 2.72 2.58 -1.76
C LEU A 303 2.23 2.14 -3.13
N ILE A 304 0.93 2.34 -3.40
CA ILE A 304 0.35 2.18 -4.74
C ILE A 304 -0.07 3.56 -5.23
N THR A 305 0.58 4.03 -6.30
CA THR A 305 0.45 5.41 -6.80
C THR A 305 0.50 5.46 -8.33
N ASP A 306 0.17 6.60 -8.92
CA ASP A 306 0.24 6.83 -10.36
C ASP A 306 1.61 7.31 -10.83
N TYR A 307 1.87 7.15 -12.13
CA TYR A 307 3.12 7.52 -12.78
C TYR A 307 3.53 9.00 -12.58
N PRO A 308 2.67 10.01 -12.83
CA PRO A 308 3.00 11.40 -12.56
C PRO A 308 3.44 11.66 -11.11
N THR A 309 2.70 11.12 -10.15
CA THR A 309 3.00 11.26 -8.72
C THR A 309 4.32 10.57 -8.37
N ALA A 310 4.54 9.34 -8.85
CA ALA A 310 5.77 8.58 -8.62
C ALA A 310 7.03 9.35 -9.07
N ARG A 311 6.99 10.01 -10.22
CA ARG A 311 8.11 10.84 -10.70
C ARG A 311 8.46 11.95 -9.71
N MET A 312 7.46 12.60 -9.11
CA MET A 312 7.67 13.68 -8.14
C MET A 312 8.18 13.20 -6.77
N LEU A 313 7.96 11.92 -6.44
CA LEU A 313 8.45 11.31 -5.21
C LEU A 313 9.94 10.95 -5.29
N VAL A 314 10.45 10.62 -6.49
CA VAL A 314 11.86 10.33 -6.72
C VAL A 314 12.71 11.57 -7.02
N THR A 315 12.11 12.69 -7.40
CA THR A 315 12.81 13.97 -7.55
C THR A 315 13.03 14.66 -6.20
N ALA A 316 14.17 15.34 -6.05
CA ALA A 316 14.54 16.09 -4.84
C ALA A 316 13.64 17.31 -4.62
#